data_AF-A0A1S3J4F2-F1
#
_entry.id   AF-A0A1S3J4F2-F1
#
_cell.length_a   1.000
_cell.length_b   1.000
_cell.length_c   1.000
_cell.angle_alpha   90.00
_cell.angle_beta   90.00
_cell.angle_gamma   90.00
#
_symmetry.space_group_name_H-M   'P 1'
#
loop_
_entity.id
_entity.type
_entity.pdbx_description
1 polymer ?
#
loop_
_entity_poly.entity_id
_entity_poly.type
_entity_poly.pdbx_seq_one_letter_code
_entity_poly.pdbx_strand_id
1 'polypeptide(L)'
;MWGAGLLISPALRQGQVEVEAYFPKARWYDYYSGAELPSSGRNITLPTPIDKINLHVRGGHVIPWQREANTTVISRQNSMGLIVGLDDVGQASGSLFWDDGESFGEFPLARSVGQAIDLVYEHVDSKAYL
;
A
#
# COMPACT_ATOMS: atom_id res chain seq x y z
N MET A 1 8.34 4.80 6.78
CA MET A 1 7.62 4.22 5.63
C MET A 1 7.70 2.71 5.71
N TRP A 2 6.72 1.99 5.17
CA TRP A 2 6.82 0.55 4.95
C TRP A 2 7.09 0.31 3.47
N GLY A 3 8.31 -0.16 3.18
CA GLY A 3 8.82 -0.17 1.81
C GLY A 3 8.75 1.22 1.18
N ALA A 4 8.55 1.25 -0.14
CA ALA A 4 8.43 2.49 -0.91
C ALA A 4 6.97 2.98 -1.07
N GLY A 5 5.98 2.12 -0.78
CA GLY A 5 4.57 2.33 -1.13
C GLY A 5 3.66 2.87 -0.02
N LEU A 6 4.03 2.75 1.27
CA LEU A 6 3.16 3.16 2.38
C LEU A 6 3.85 4.13 3.37
N LEU A 7 3.24 5.29 3.56
CA LEU A 7 3.63 6.29 4.56
C LEU A 7 2.73 6.21 5.79
N ILE A 8 3.34 6.21 6.98
CA ILE A 8 2.66 6.18 8.28
C ILE A 8 2.99 7.48 9.02
N SER A 9 1.95 8.21 9.41
CA SER A 9 2.05 9.51 10.08
C SER A 9 1.34 9.46 11.44
N PRO A 10 2.00 8.92 12.49
CA PRO A 10 1.36 8.69 13.78
C PRO A 10 1.21 9.97 14.62
N ALA A 11 0.20 9.98 15.49
CA ALA A 11 0.18 10.90 16.63
C ALA A 11 1.22 10.45 17.66
N LEU A 12 2.10 11.36 18.08
CA LEU A 12 3.23 11.02 18.95
C LEU A 12 3.15 11.68 20.33
N ARG A 13 2.12 12.48 20.58
CA ARG A 13 1.89 13.18 21.84
C ARG A 13 0.51 12.85 22.40
N GLN A 14 0.41 12.79 23.72
CA GLN A 14 -0.86 12.56 24.41
C GLN A 14 -1.86 13.66 24.06
N GLY A 15 -3.10 13.26 23.75
CA GLY A 15 -4.19 14.19 23.44
C GLY A 15 -4.07 14.90 22.09
N GLN A 16 -3.10 14.51 21.24
CA GLN A 16 -2.93 15.08 19.91
C GLN A 16 -4.08 14.63 18.99
N VAL A 17 -4.80 15.58 18.42
CA VAL A 17 -5.94 15.34 17.49
C VAL A 17 -5.64 15.77 16.05
N GLU A 18 -4.47 16.34 15.80
CA GLU A 18 -3.96 16.67 14.48
C GLU A 18 -2.45 16.37 14.39
N VAL A 19 -1.98 15.93 13.24
CA VAL A 19 -0.55 15.68 12.95
C VAL A 19 -0.13 16.55 11.77
N GLU A 20 0.92 17.34 11.97
CA GLU A 20 1.65 17.97 10.86
C GLU A 20 2.66 16.97 10.32
N ALA A 21 2.40 16.42 9.13
CA ALA A 21 3.24 15.40 8.50
C ALA A 21 3.85 15.91 7.19
N TYR A 22 5.14 15.66 6.99
CA TYR A 22 5.80 15.94 5.71
C TYR A 22 5.44 14.88 4.67
N PHE A 23 4.97 15.32 3.50
CA PHE A 23 4.74 14.48 2.33
C PHE A 23 5.80 14.77 1.28
N PRO A 24 6.69 13.80 0.97
CA PRO A 24 7.63 13.92 -0.14
C PRO A 24 6.93 14.12 -1.49
N LYS A 25 7.64 14.68 -2.47
CA LYS A 25 7.10 14.90 -3.82
C LYS A 25 6.69 13.56 -4.48
N ALA A 26 5.39 13.34 -4.56
CA ALA A 26 4.68 12.25 -5.23
C ALA A 26 3.17 12.50 -5.06
N ARG A 27 2.34 11.75 -5.79
CA ARG A 27 0.91 11.57 -5.46
C ARG A 27 0.79 10.72 -4.20
N TRP A 28 -0.14 11.09 -3.32
CA TRP A 28 -0.43 10.36 -2.10
C TRP A 28 -1.93 10.20 -1.93
N TYR A 29 -2.36 9.01 -1.57
CA TYR A 29 -3.76 8.66 -1.38
C TYR A 29 -4.00 8.27 0.07
N ASP A 30 -5.05 8.79 0.71
CA ASP A 30 -5.49 8.31 2.02
C ASP A 30 -5.87 6.83 1.89
N TYR A 31 -5.25 5.98 2.71
CA TYR A 31 -5.39 4.53 2.61
C TYR A 31 -6.84 4.05 2.78
N TYR A 32 -7.64 4.78 3.57
CA TYR A 32 -9.00 4.36 3.93
C TYR A 32 -10.03 4.76 2.89
N SER A 33 -9.97 6.00 2.41
CA SER A 33 -10.93 6.59 1.48
C SER A 33 -10.52 6.47 0.02
N GLY A 34 -9.23 6.25 -0.25
CA GLY A 34 -8.65 6.34 -1.59
C GLY A 34 -8.56 7.77 -2.13
N ALA A 35 -8.93 8.78 -1.34
CA ALA A 35 -8.90 10.17 -1.76
C ALA A 35 -7.46 10.65 -1.92
N GLU A 36 -7.18 11.37 -3.00
CA GLU A 36 -5.88 11.98 -3.24
C GLU A 36 -5.65 13.20 -2.35
N LEU A 37 -4.46 13.30 -1.77
CA LEU A 37 -4.03 14.45 -1.00
C LEU A 37 -3.36 15.49 -1.89
N PRO A 38 -3.52 16.80 -1.59
CA PRO A 38 -2.82 17.86 -2.29
C PRO A 38 -1.34 17.90 -1.87
N SER A 39 -0.55 16.99 -2.43
CA SER A 39 0.88 16.83 -2.17
C SER A 39 1.73 17.60 -3.17
N SER A 40 2.66 18.40 -2.66
CA SER A 40 3.64 19.15 -3.46
C SER A 40 5.06 19.12 -2.87
N GLY A 41 5.37 18.13 -2.00
CA GLY A 41 6.64 18.11 -1.27
C GLY A 41 6.63 19.03 -0.04
N ARG A 42 5.61 18.93 0.80
CA ARG A 42 5.35 19.86 1.91
C ARG A 42 4.74 19.19 3.13
N ASN A 43 4.70 19.91 4.25
CA ASN A 43 3.89 19.53 5.39
C ASN A 43 2.40 19.69 5.09
N ILE A 44 1.59 18.75 5.58
CA ILE A 44 0.14 18.79 5.56
C ILE A 44 -0.35 18.51 6.98
N THR A 45 -1.29 19.32 7.47
CA THR A 45 -1.99 19.07 8.72
C THR A 45 -3.11 18.05 8.49
N LEU A 46 -3.06 16.93 9.19
CA LEU A 46 -3.98 15.82 9.06
C LEU A 46 -4.80 15.67 10.35
N PRO A 47 -6.13 15.49 10.28
CA PRO A 47 -6.90 15.09 11.45
C PRO A 47 -6.47 13.68 11.91
N THR A 48 -6.30 13.50 13.22
CA THR A 48 -5.99 12.20 13.84
C THR A 48 -6.91 12.01 15.05
N PRO A 49 -8.21 11.73 14.84
CA PRO A 49 -9.08 11.34 15.94
C PRO A 49 -8.55 10.07 16.63
N ILE A 50 -9.02 9.82 17.85
CA ILE A 50 -8.47 8.76 18.73
C ILE A 50 -8.51 7.36 18.10
N ASP A 51 -9.42 7.13 17.15
CA ASP A 51 -9.69 5.88 16.46
C ASP A 51 -9.02 5.79 15.07
N LYS A 52 -8.24 6.80 14.66
CA LYS A 52 -7.58 6.83 13.35
C LYS A 52 -6.08 7.14 13.47
N ILE A 53 -5.29 6.26 12.86
CA ILE A 53 -3.90 6.55 12.48
C ILE A 53 -3.85 6.97 11.00
N ASN A 54 -3.00 7.93 10.65
CA ASN A 54 -2.91 8.40 9.28
C ASN A 54 -1.96 7.52 8.44
N LEU A 55 -2.51 6.93 7.37
CA LEU A 55 -1.84 6.02 6.45
C LEU A 55 -2.05 6.52 5.01
N HIS A 56 -0.99 6.51 4.21
CA HIS A 56 -1.07 7.00 2.83
C HIS A 56 -0.30 6.11 1.86
N VAL A 57 -0.96 5.79 0.75
CA VAL A 57 -0.38 5.03 -0.36
C VAL A 57 0.31 5.99 -1.32
N ARG A 58 1.55 5.69 -1.67
CA ARG A 58 2.31 6.46 -2.67
C ARG A 58 1.87 6.07 -4.07
N GLY A 59 1.67 7.06 -4.95
CA GLY A 59 1.50 6.83 -6.38
C GLY A 59 2.68 6.05 -6.98
N GLY A 60 2.42 5.31 -8.06
CA GLY A 60 3.38 4.44 -8.73
C GLY A 60 3.52 3.05 -8.12
N HIS A 61 2.74 2.72 -7.08
CA HIS A 61 2.91 1.48 -6.31
C HIS A 61 1.63 0.63 -6.28
N VAL A 62 1.81 -0.68 -6.45
CA VAL A 62 0.80 -1.71 -6.22
C VAL A 62 1.12 -2.41 -4.90
N ILE A 63 0.18 -2.40 -3.97
CA ILE A 63 0.31 -3.04 -2.65
C ILE A 63 -0.65 -4.24 -2.60
N PRO A 64 -0.14 -5.48 -2.52
CA PRO A 64 -0.99 -6.63 -2.27
C PRO A 64 -1.48 -6.63 -0.81
N TRP A 65 -2.72 -7.04 -0.61
CA TRP A 65 -3.30 -7.21 0.71
C TRP A 65 -4.17 -8.47 0.75
N GLN A 66 -4.45 -8.96 1.96
CA GLN A 66 -5.32 -10.10 2.18
C GLN A 66 -6.37 -9.74 3.23
N ARG A 67 -7.61 -10.22 3.04
CA ARG A 67 -8.67 -9.98 4.02
C ARG A 67 -8.28 -10.58 5.38
N GLU A 68 -8.41 -9.77 6.40
CA GLU A 68 -7.99 -10.04 7.77
C GLU A 68 -8.76 -11.19 8.42
N ALA A 69 -8.13 -11.79 9.43
CA ALA A 69 -8.75 -12.70 10.39
C ALA A 69 -7.96 -12.64 11.71
N ASN A 70 -8.51 -13.23 12.78
CA ASN A 70 -7.88 -13.21 14.10
C ASN A 70 -6.54 -13.96 14.18
N THR A 71 -6.24 -14.84 13.22
CA THR A 71 -4.98 -15.58 13.13
C THR A 71 -4.51 -15.69 11.68
N THR A 72 -3.20 -15.81 11.47
CA THR A 72 -2.61 -15.99 10.13
C THR A 72 -2.93 -17.33 9.51
N VAL A 73 -3.28 -18.35 10.31
CA VAL A 73 -3.77 -19.65 9.85
C VAL A 73 -5.10 -19.51 9.11
N ILE A 74 -5.98 -18.63 9.59
CA ILE A 74 -7.27 -18.36 8.96
C ILE A 74 -7.11 -17.31 7.85
N SER A 75 -6.39 -16.21 8.11
CA SER A 75 -6.30 -15.11 7.14
C SER A 75 -5.65 -15.55 5.82
N ARG A 76 -4.68 -16.48 5.85
CA ARG A 76 -4.02 -17.00 4.63
C ARG A 76 -4.97 -17.72 3.66
N GLN A 77 -6.16 -18.12 4.13
CA GLN A 77 -7.20 -18.76 3.33
C GLN A 77 -8.21 -17.76 2.75
N ASN A 78 -8.16 -16.50 3.19
CA ASN A 78 -9.05 -15.46 2.70
C ASN A 78 -8.61 -14.92 1.35
N SER A 79 -9.55 -14.26 0.66
CA SER A 79 -9.26 -13.62 -0.63
C SER A 79 -8.16 -12.56 -0.53
N MET A 80 -7.29 -12.54 -1.54
CA MET A 80 -6.34 -11.45 -1.75
C MET A 80 -6.97 -10.33 -2.57
N GLY A 81 -6.39 -9.14 -2.44
CA GLY A 81 -6.72 -7.96 -3.23
C GLY A 81 -5.47 -7.12 -3.49
N LEU A 82 -5.63 -6.10 -4.33
CA LEU A 82 -4.58 -5.15 -4.65
C LEU A 82 -5.09 -3.74 -4.36
N ILE A 83 -4.20 -2.89 -3.82
CA ILE A 83 -4.37 -1.44 -3.80
C ILE A 83 -3.43 -0.88 -4.86
N VAL A 84 -3.99 -0.14 -5.83
CA VAL A 84 -3.25 0.41 -6.97
C VAL A 84 -3.22 1.93 -6.83
N GLY A 85 -2.11 2.48 -6.35
CA GLY A 85 -1.89 3.93 -6.30
C GLY A 85 -1.22 4.40 -7.58
N LEU A 86 -1.94 5.07 -8.46
CA LEU A 86 -1.41 5.56 -9.74
C LEU A 86 -0.47 6.76 -9.54
N ASP A 87 0.59 6.85 -10.31
CA ASP A 87 1.44 8.04 -10.36
C ASP A 87 0.88 9.14 -11.29
N ASP A 88 1.70 10.15 -11.58
CA ASP A 88 1.34 11.28 -12.45
C ASP A 88 1.10 10.85 -13.92
N VAL A 89 1.60 9.69 -14.35
CA VAL A 89 1.42 9.14 -15.70
C VAL A 89 0.41 8.00 -15.76
N GLY A 90 -0.31 7.74 -14.66
CA GLY A 90 -1.35 6.71 -14.61
C GLY A 90 -0.79 5.29 -14.51
N GLN A 91 0.42 5.12 -13.98
CA GLN A 91 1.09 3.83 -13.85
C GLN A 91 1.29 3.44 -12.38
N ALA A 92 1.39 2.14 -12.14
CA ALA A 92 1.77 1.60 -10.85
C ALA A 92 2.45 0.23 -11.01
N SER A 93 3.42 -0.06 -10.14
CA SER A 93 4.11 -1.36 -10.11
C SER A 93 4.31 -1.87 -8.69
N GLY A 94 4.47 -3.18 -8.55
CA GLY A 94 4.74 -3.84 -7.28
C GLY A 94 5.11 -5.30 -7.50
N SER A 95 5.35 -6.02 -6.41
CA SER A 95 5.67 -7.44 -6.45
C SER A 95 4.99 -8.16 -5.29
N LEU A 96 4.46 -9.35 -5.53
CA LEU A 96 3.97 -10.25 -4.50
C LEU A 96 4.83 -11.51 -4.47
N PHE A 97 5.35 -11.83 -3.29
CA PHE A 97 5.93 -13.14 -3.03
C PHE A 97 4.96 -13.94 -2.17
N TRP A 98 4.66 -15.18 -2.58
CA TRP A 98 3.74 -16.05 -1.86
C TRP A 98 4.29 -17.47 -1.74
N ASP A 99 4.41 -17.98 -0.53
CA ASP A 99 4.90 -19.34 -0.21
C ASP A 99 4.00 -20.03 0.83
N ASP A 100 4.48 -21.12 1.43
CA ASP A 100 3.76 -21.85 2.48
C ASP A 100 3.88 -21.22 3.88
N GLY A 101 4.76 -20.22 4.04
CA GLY A 101 4.99 -19.45 5.25
C GLY A 101 5.69 -20.19 6.40
N GLU A 102 6.09 -21.45 6.24
CA GLU A 102 6.57 -22.30 7.35
C GLU A 102 7.77 -23.19 6.99
N SER A 103 7.93 -23.58 5.72
CA SER A 103 8.99 -24.51 5.34
C SER A 103 10.39 -23.89 5.39
N PHE A 104 11.38 -24.68 5.84
CA PHE A 104 12.79 -24.29 5.82
C PHE A 104 13.42 -24.61 4.46
N GLY A 105 14.02 -23.61 3.80
CA GLY A 105 14.79 -23.78 2.58
C GLY A 105 15.26 -22.44 1.98
N GLU A 106 16.44 -22.42 1.36
CA GLU A 106 16.89 -21.28 0.57
C GLU A 106 16.19 -21.29 -0.80
N PHE A 107 15.66 -20.13 -1.19
CA PHE A 107 15.35 -19.86 -2.60
C PHE A 107 16.64 -20.00 -3.42
N PRO A 108 16.73 -20.84 -4.49
CA PRO A 108 15.66 -21.51 -5.25
C PRO A 108 15.67 -23.06 -5.16
N LEU A 109 16.27 -23.67 -4.12
CA LEU A 109 16.61 -25.10 -4.14
C LEU A 109 15.70 -26.02 -3.30
N ALA A 110 14.73 -25.48 -2.57
CA ALA A 110 13.76 -26.30 -1.83
C ALA A 110 12.46 -26.49 -2.62
N ARG A 111 11.96 -27.73 -2.66
CA ARG A 111 10.72 -28.15 -3.37
C ARG A 111 9.42 -27.55 -2.81
N SER A 112 9.48 -26.60 -1.87
CA SER A 112 8.35 -25.78 -1.40
C SER A 112 8.37 -24.44 -2.14
N VAL A 113 7.69 -24.40 -3.29
CA VAL A 113 7.83 -23.34 -4.29
C VAL A 113 7.05 -22.10 -3.88
N GLY A 114 7.74 -21.09 -3.35
CA GLY A 114 7.21 -19.73 -3.37
C GLY A 114 7.10 -19.22 -4.81
N GLN A 115 6.16 -18.34 -5.10
CA GLN A 115 6.04 -17.67 -6.39
C GLN A 115 6.19 -16.16 -6.21
N ALA A 116 7.11 -15.57 -6.97
CA ALA A 116 7.20 -14.13 -7.15
C ALA A 116 6.36 -13.72 -8.37
N ILE A 117 5.48 -12.75 -8.19
CA ILE A 117 4.61 -12.20 -9.22
C ILE A 117 4.87 -10.70 -9.30
N ASP A 118 5.37 -10.25 -10.44
CA ASP A 118 5.45 -8.82 -10.75
C ASP A 118 4.07 -8.31 -11.14
N LEU A 119 3.64 -7.23 -10.48
CA LEU A 119 2.35 -6.59 -10.66
C LEU A 119 2.58 -5.26 -11.36
N VAL A 120 2.01 -5.09 -12.55
CA VAL A 120 2.09 -3.84 -13.32
C VAL A 120 0.69 -3.42 -13.73
N TYR A 121 0.36 -2.15 -13.51
CA TYR A 121 -0.89 -1.55 -13.96
C TYR A 121 -0.59 -0.27 -14.75
N GLU A 122 -1.19 -0.17 -15.93
CA GLU A 122 -1.18 1.03 -16.76
C GLU A 122 -2.62 1.41 -17.07
N HIS A 123 -2.99 2.66 -16.76
CA HIS A 123 -4.29 3.17 -17.18
C HIS A 123 -4.28 3.46 -18.68
N VAL A 124 -5.08 2.75 -19.46
CA VAL A 124 -5.26 3.01 -20.89
C VAL A 124 -6.55 3.82 -21.07
N ASP A 125 -6.41 5.09 -21.46
CA ASP A 125 -7.55 5.92 -21.86
C ASP A 125 -8.28 5.26 -23.04
N SER A 126 -9.49 4.76 -22.82
CA SER A 126 -10.36 4.24 -23.87
C SER A 126 -10.94 5.38 -24.73
N LYS A 127 -10.11 5.98 -25.58
CA LYS A 127 -10.55 6.83 -26.70
C LYS A 127 -10.08 6.27 -28.04
N ALA A 128 -10.43 5.02 -28.34
CA ALA A 128 -10.21 4.46 -29.68
C ALA A 128 -11.06 3.22 -29.97
N TYR A 129 -12.40 3.32 -29.85
CA TYR A 129 -13.32 2.51 -30.64
C TYR A 129 -14.55 3.37 -30.94
N LEU A 130 -14.52 4.06 -32.09
CA LEU A 130 -15.71 4.56 -32.79
C LEU A 130 -16.29 3.42 -33.63
#